data_AF-A0A7S4PZ43-F1
#
_entry.id   AF-A0A7S4PZ43-F1
#
_cell.length_a   1.000
_cell.length_b   1.000
_cell.length_c   1.000
_cell.angle_alpha   90.00
_cell.angle_beta   90.00
_cell.angle_gamma   90.00
#
_symmetry.space_group_name_H-M   'P 1'
#
loop_
_entity.id
_entity.type
_entity.pdbx_description
1 polymer ?
#
loop_
_entity_poly.entity_id
_entity_poly.type
_entity_poly.pdbx_seq_one_letter_code
_entity_poly.pdbx_strand_id
1 'polypeptide(L)'
;TRKSLGGSFSHVSGSKTIKQKKRVLDKYRGLRGMLLRKPEDQKTLKALAAVRAELGEGEEDQALLKEIQATEALAAGLAAARRGDFPVAAERLEEAAAGGERAGAAAAEAHLSMAHSRFSTVLTEGRRSGRRVQRGTEAGPSGGLQRAEAACRDAASKALAAAATARRRLAEDPAGKWTKKDADEDRRRLDEVDRSARMLLQKLEEASSQPPPSGDDVPRGQILVCGADGALPVEDDDGSSDDSGVESDAGAEQLEAEPQHDAKKKKAKESIVRIFSLWDTDGDGQISQSELTFVLLKIGFDEETVAELFHAVDVDGNGRVDYNEFFDWVFGGKSVGIPGLSPPSPEPVAEEQGGLEEVREVLLQDQRLGRHGASAAAGDAEDAGTEPAEAKQQPALSNCKTGVLVDAAVSSLVPSESARHPDRAEAGAALVKHAADSLQGSLSAASDRELVKGLFFDSMPTTHISVDRIEAVAQPDLLKRFLAKVAEDRSCVEATFHGTKEEAVPAILSGGLSTRHCSVGLYGSGAYVGTHAGLAHKYTLPNGRGRRHMLVVLVDVGPEVVEGKRGKRHKKTAVDRLVNPTQYCLFSQDRLFVSHLITYHVRKQKDGGPFTRELSRAVVRAGERARKRGLL
;
A
#
# COMPACT_ATOMS: atom_id res chain seq x y z
N THR A 1 -25.33 45.38 18.41
CA THR A 1 -26.13 46.56 18.00
C THR A 1 -27.51 46.18 17.48
N ARG A 2 -28.37 45.53 18.29
CA ARG A 2 -29.80 45.29 17.98
C ARG A 2 -30.68 46.13 18.92
N LYS A 3 -30.81 47.45 18.64
CA LYS A 3 -31.85 48.36 19.18
C LYS A 3 -31.62 49.82 18.72
N SER A 4 -31.63 50.03 17.41
CA SER A 4 -31.91 51.34 16.79
C SER A 4 -32.39 51.08 15.36
N LEU A 5 -33.02 52.07 14.74
CA LEU A 5 -33.76 51.97 13.46
C LEU A 5 -35.06 51.16 13.57
N GLY A 6 -36.11 51.83 14.07
CA GLY A 6 -37.47 51.43 13.77
C GLY A 6 -37.78 51.75 12.29
N GLY A 7 -38.12 50.72 11.52
CA GLY A 7 -38.60 50.83 10.15
C GLY A 7 -39.61 49.71 9.91
N SER A 8 -40.78 50.05 9.38
CA SER A 8 -41.82 49.06 9.09
C SER A 8 -41.37 48.16 7.95
N PHE A 9 -41.06 46.90 8.24
CA PHE A 9 -40.83 45.91 7.20
C PHE A 9 -42.15 45.52 6.54
N SER A 10 -42.40 46.08 5.36
CA SER A 10 -43.33 45.50 4.40
C SER A 10 -42.88 44.08 4.03
N HIS A 11 -43.85 43.23 3.73
CA HIS A 11 -43.66 41.79 3.64
C HIS A 11 -42.92 41.41 2.34
N VAL A 12 -41.59 41.23 2.40
CA VAL A 12 -40.81 40.69 1.28
C VAL A 12 -41.01 39.17 1.22
N SER A 13 -42.02 38.73 0.47
CA SER A 13 -42.22 37.32 0.16
C SER A 13 -41.11 36.81 -0.77
N GLY A 14 -40.10 36.13 -0.21
CA GLY A 14 -39.07 35.47 -1.02
C GLY A 14 -37.77 35.11 -0.30
N SER A 15 -37.42 35.82 0.78
CA SER A 15 -36.15 35.56 1.48
C SER A 15 -36.26 34.42 2.50
N LYS A 16 -35.82 33.21 2.11
CA LYS A 16 -35.61 32.10 3.05
C LYS A 16 -34.63 32.53 4.14
N THR A 17 -34.94 32.20 5.40
CA THR A 17 -34.06 32.51 6.52
C THR A 17 -32.68 31.85 6.36
N ILE A 18 -31.62 32.49 6.90
CA ILE A 18 -30.24 31.96 6.89
C ILE A 18 -30.18 30.52 7.44
N LYS A 19 -30.98 30.21 8.48
CA LYS A 19 -31.11 28.85 9.04
C LYS A 19 -31.65 27.84 8.03
N GLN A 20 -32.61 28.23 7.20
CA GLN A 20 -33.19 27.39 6.16
C GLN A 20 -32.19 27.15 5.02
N LYS A 21 -31.47 28.19 4.56
CA LYS A 21 -30.39 28.05 3.56
C LYS A 21 -29.29 27.10 4.04
N LYS A 22 -28.81 27.26 5.28
CA LYS A 22 -27.81 26.36 5.89
C LYS A 22 -28.29 24.90 5.92
N ARG A 23 -29.54 24.66 6.34
CA ARG A 23 -30.14 23.31 6.37
C ARG A 23 -30.18 22.65 4.98
N VAL A 24 -30.50 23.41 3.93
CA VAL A 24 -30.52 22.91 2.54
C VAL A 24 -29.11 22.54 2.08
N LEU A 25 -28.11 23.38 2.37
CA LEU A 25 -26.71 23.12 2.05
C LEU A 25 -26.13 21.90 2.79
N ASP A 26 -26.42 21.74 4.09
CA ASP A 26 -25.95 20.60 4.88
C ASP A 26 -26.62 19.28 4.41
N LYS A 27 -27.91 19.33 4.03
CA LYS A 27 -28.63 18.22 3.40
C LYS A 27 -28.01 17.84 2.05
N TYR A 28 -27.66 18.82 1.21
CA TYR A 28 -26.93 18.58 -0.05
C TYR A 28 -25.57 17.89 0.19
N ARG A 29 -24.75 18.42 1.11
CA ARG A 29 -23.42 17.88 1.42
C ARG A 29 -23.45 16.40 1.82
N GLY A 30 -24.40 16.02 2.68
CA GLY A 30 -24.61 14.62 3.06
C GLY A 30 -24.98 13.73 1.86
N LEU A 31 -25.92 14.18 1.03
CA LEU A 31 -26.37 13.45 -0.15
C LEU A 31 -25.27 13.30 -1.22
N ARG A 32 -24.49 14.35 -1.51
CA ARG A 32 -23.32 14.28 -2.40
C ARG A 32 -22.35 13.20 -1.95
N GLY A 33 -21.98 13.16 -0.67
CA GLY A 33 -21.11 12.13 -0.11
C GLY A 33 -21.70 10.71 -0.17
N MET A 34 -23.02 10.55 -0.11
CA MET A 34 -23.67 9.25 -0.31
C MET A 34 -23.65 8.84 -1.79
N LEU A 35 -23.95 9.77 -2.69
CA LEU A 35 -24.07 9.52 -4.12
C LEU A 35 -22.72 9.20 -4.78
N LEU A 36 -21.64 9.88 -4.40
CA LEU A 36 -20.29 9.56 -4.90
C LEU A 36 -19.86 8.12 -4.54
N ARG A 37 -20.30 7.60 -3.39
CA ARG A 37 -20.06 6.20 -3.00
C ARG A 37 -20.98 5.21 -3.72
N LYS A 38 -22.25 5.58 -3.94
CA LYS A 38 -23.26 4.77 -4.64
C LYS A 38 -24.01 5.61 -5.70
N PRO A 39 -23.45 5.79 -6.90
CA PRO A 39 -24.02 6.65 -7.93
C PRO A 39 -25.42 6.24 -8.41
N GLU A 40 -25.74 4.95 -8.27
CA GLU A 40 -27.03 4.37 -8.68
C GLU A 40 -28.07 4.31 -7.55
N ASP A 41 -27.80 4.85 -6.36
CA ASP A 41 -28.76 4.81 -5.26
C ASP A 41 -29.97 5.73 -5.51
N GLN A 42 -31.04 5.11 -6.00
CA GLN A 42 -32.33 5.73 -6.26
C GLN A 42 -32.93 6.46 -5.04
N LYS A 43 -32.57 6.08 -3.81
CA LYS A 43 -33.02 6.81 -2.61
C LYS A 43 -32.29 8.15 -2.47
N THR A 44 -30.97 8.15 -2.61
CA THR A 44 -30.14 9.36 -2.60
C THR A 44 -30.49 10.29 -3.77
N LEU A 45 -30.69 9.76 -4.99
CA LEU A 45 -31.11 10.56 -6.15
C LEU A 45 -32.47 11.24 -5.93
N LYS A 46 -33.48 10.52 -5.42
CA LYS A 46 -34.79 11.12 -5.09
C LYS A 46 -34.69 12.17 -3.98
N ALA A 47 -33.84 11.96 -2.99
CA ALA A 47 -33.59 12.93 -1.94
C ALA A 47 -32.87 14.19 -2.46
N LEU A 48 -31.96 14.04 -3.44
CA LEU A 48 -31.26 15.14 -4.09
C LEU A 48 -32.21 15.96 -4.98
N ALA A 49 -33.07 15.30 -5.77
CA ALA A 49 -34.12 15.97 -6.52
C ALA A 49 -35.10 16.75 -5.61
N ALA A 50 -35.39 16.24 -4.41
CA ALA A 50 -36.17 16.98 -3.42
C ALA A 50 -35.44 18.21 -2.87
N VAL A 51 -34.12 18.14 -2.65
CA VAL A 51 -33.30 19.34 -2.32
C VAL A 51 -33.34 20.34 -3.47
N ARG A 52 -33.25 19.88 -4.72
CA ARG A 52 -33.33 20.72 -5.92
C ARG A 52 -34.66 21.47 -6.00
N ALA A 53 -35.77 20.78 -5.74
CA ALA A 53 -37.11 21.36 -5.72
C ALA A 53 -37.37 22.33 -4.54
N GLU A 54 -36.52 22.31 -3.50
CA GLU A 54 -36.57 23.32 -2.43
C GLU A 54 -35.94 24.66 -2.85
N LEU A 55 -35.06 24.71 -3.87
CA LEU A 55 -34.31 25.92 -4.27
C LEU A 55 -35.16 26.95 -5.05
N GLY A 56 -34.84 28.24 -4.88
CA GLY A 56 -35.48 29.36 -5.58
C GLY A 56 -34.57 29.98 -6.66
N GLU A 57 -35.00 31.11 -7.22
CA GLU A 57 -34.34 31.73 -8.38
C GLU A 57 -33.16 32.66 -8.05
N GLY A 58 -32.89 32.95 -6.77
CA GLY A 58 -31.83 33.86 -6.35
C GLY A 58 -30.41 33.33 -6.60
N GLU A 59 -29.45 34.23 -6.78
CA GLU A 59 -28.08 33.93 -7.23
C GLU A 59 -27.35 32.83 -6.43
N GLU A 60 -27.45 32.83 -5.10
CA GLU A 60 -26.90 31.76 -4.23
C GLU A 60 -27.60 30.40 -4.46
N ASP A 61 -28.92 30.39 -4.61
CA ASP A 61 -29.71 29.18 -4.87
C ASP A 61 -29.40 28.66 -6.29
N GLN A 62 -29.14 29.55 -7.27
CA GLN A 62 -28.68 29.21 -8.64
C GLN A 62 -27.27 28.59 -8.66
N ALA A 63 -26.34 29.11 -7.86
CA ALA A 63 -25.01 28.52 -7.72
C ALA A 63 -25.09 27.10 -7.14
N LEU A 64 -25.91 26.90 -6.11
CA LEU A 64 -26.15 25.58 -5.52
C LEU A 64 -26.90 24.65 -6.48
N LEU A 65 -27.81 25.17 -7.32
CA LEU A 65 -28.51 24.41 -8.35
C LEU A 65 -27.56 23.85 -9.41
N LYS A 66 -26.62 24.65 -9.91
CA LYS A 66 -25.56 24.21 -10.84
C LYS A 66 -24.67 23.12 -10.24
N GLU A 67 -24.29 23.29 -8.98
CA GLU A 67 -23.47 22.33 -8.23
C GLU A 67 -24.21 21.00 -7.94
N ILE A 68 -25.53 21.05 -7.71
CA ILE A 68 -26.41 19.86 -7.68
C ILE A 68 -26.46 19.17 -9.05
N GLN A 69 -26.71 19.91 -10.13
CA GLN A 69 -26.76 19.36 -11.50
C GLN A 69 -25.44 18.69 -11.88
N ALA A 70 -24.31 19.30 -11.54
CA ALA A 70 -22.98 18.72 -11.75
C ALA A 70 -22.77 17.42 -10.98
N THR A 71 -23.30 17.31 -9.76
CA THR A 71 -23.26 16.09 -8.95
C THR A 71 -24.22 15.01 -9.49
N GLU A 72 -25.38 15.39 -10.03
CA GLU A 72 -26.29 14.49 -10.75
C GLU A 72 -25.61 13.93 -12.02
N ALA A 73 -24.95 14.79 -12.80
CA ALA A 73 -24.19 14.42 -13.99
C ALA A 73 -23.00 13.50 -13.66
N LEU A 74 -22.21 13.84 -12.62
CA LEU A 74 -21.09 13.01 -12.15
C LEU A 74 -21.55 11.61 -11.74
N ALA A 75 -22.68 11.52 -11.03
CA ALA A 75 -23.26 10.24 -10.65
C ALA A 75 -23.75 9.44 -11.86
N ALA A 76 -24.42 10.09 -12.82
CA ALA A 76 -24.84 9.47 -14.07
C ALA A 76 -23.65 8.94 -14.88
N GLY A 77 -22.56 9.71 -14.96
CA GLY A 77 -21.32 9.34 -15.66
C GLY A 77 -20.61 8.16 -15.02
N LEU A 78 -20.44 8.18 -13.69
CA LEU A 78 -19.89 7.05 -12.92
C LEU A 78 -20.75 5.79 -13.05
N ALA A 79 -22.07 5.93 -13.11
CA ALA A 79 -22.99 4.81 -13.31
C ALA A 79 -22.91 4.25 -14.74
N ALA A 80 -22.84 5.10 -15.76
CA ALA A 80 -22.66 4.70 -17.15
C ALA A 80 -21.31 3.97 -17.35
N ALA A 81 -20.22 4.48 -16.77
CA ALA A 81 -18.90 3.84 -16.80
C ALA A 81 -18.92 2.42 -16.18
N ARG A 82 -19.64 2.23 -15.06
CA ARG A 82 -19.82 0.91 -14.42
C ARG A 82 -20.59 -0.09 -15.30
N ARG A 83 -21.48 0.38 -16.16
CA ARG A 83 -22.21 -0.44 -17.14
C ARG A 83 -21.44 -0.64 -18.46
N GLY A 84 -20.26 -0.05 -18.61
CA GLY A 84 -19.48 -0.07 -19.85
C GLY A 84 -19.98 0.90 -20.92
N ASP A 85 -20.96 1.74 -20.61
CA ASP A 85 -21.50 2.77 -21.52
C ASP A 85 -20.61 4.01 -21.48
N PHE A 86 -19.40 3.86 -22.02
CA PHE A 86 -18.36 4.87 -21.95
C PHE A 86 -18.64 6.17 -22.74
N PRO A 87 -19.38 6.17 -23.88
CA PRO A 87 -19.77 7.42 -24.55
C PRO A 87 -20.66 8.29 -23.65
N VAL A 88 -21.72 7.70 -23.08
CA VAL A 88 -22.61 8.39 -22.13
C VAL A 88 -21.86 8.76 -20.86
N ALA A 89 -20.91 7.93 -20.40
CA ALA A 89 -20.06 8.28 -19.27
C ALA A 89 -19.22 9.54 -19.54
N ALA A 90 -18.58 9.63 -20.71
CA ALA A 90 -17.74 10.78 -21.06
C ALA A 90 -18.57 12.07 -21.13
N GLU A 91 -19.70 12.06 -21.83
CA GLU A 91 -20.63 13.20 -21.94
C GLU A 91 -21.06 13.72 -20.55
N ARG A 92 -21.43 12.81 -19.64
CA ARG A 92 -21.91 13.16 -18.29
C ARG A 92 -20.79 13.61 -17.35
N LEU A 93 -19.57 13.13 -17.53
CA LEU A 93 -18.41 13.61 -16.78
C LEU A 93 -17.93 14.98 -17.28
N GLU A 94 -18.05 15.26 -18.59
CA GLU A 94 -17.82 16.58 -19.18
C GLU A 94 -18.87 17.59 -18.68
N GLU A 95 -20.16 17.21 -18.66
CA GLU A 95 -21.25 17.99 -18.04
C GLU A 95 -20.97 18.28 -16.55
N ALA A 96 -20.47 17.30 -15.79
CA ALA A 96 -20.09 17.48 -14.40
C ALA A 96 -18.92 18.46 -14.20
N ALA A 97 -17.87 18.34 -15.03
CA ALA A 97 -16.72 19.24 -15.02
C ALA A 97 -17.11 20.67 -15.44
N ALA A 98 -18.09 20.82 -16.32
CA ALA A 98 -18.64 22.10 -16.74
C ALA A 98 -19.64 22.70 -15.74
N GLY A 99 -20.39 21.89 -14.99
CA GLY A 99 -21.48 22.37 -14.13
C GLY A 99 -21.05 22.88 -12.75
N GLY A 100 -20.08 22.22 -12.10
CA GLY A 100 -19.85 22.37 -10.65
C GLY A 100 -18.55 23.06 -10.27
N GLU A 101 -18.52 23.67 -9.08
CA GLU A 101 -17.28 24.11 -8.43
C GLU A 101 -16.56 22.88 -7.83
N ARG A 102 -17.30 21.97 -7.18
CA ARG A 102 -16.75 20.84 -6.40
C ARG A 102 -16.86 19.49 -7.11
N ALA A 103 -17.46 19.43 -8.29
CA ALA A 103 -17.56 18.19 -9.08
C ALA A 103 -16.32 17.94 -9.97
N GLY A 104 -15.56 19.00 -10.32
CA GLY A 104 -14.51 18.95 -11.34
C GLY A 104 -13.37 17.96 -11.06
N ALA A 105 -12.80 17.96 -9.85
CA ALA A 105 -11.72 17.03 -9.49
C ALA A 105 -12.17 15.56 -9.58
N ALA A 106 -13.37 15.24 -9.07
CA ALA A 106 -13.92 13.89 -9.13
C ALA A 106 -14.31 13.47 -10.57
N ALA A 107 -14.71 14.41 -11.44
CA ALA A 107 -14.93 14.13 -12.86
C ALA A 107 -13.61 13.81 -13.59
N ALA A 108 -12.54 14.56 -13.29
CA ALA A 108 -11.21 14.31 -13.85
C ALA A 108 -10.64 12.94 -13.43
N GLU A 109 -10.77 12.58 -12.15
CA GLU A 109 -10.44 11.23 -11.63
C GLU A 109 -11.25 10.12 -12.32
N ALA A 110 -12.54 10.35 -12.57
CA ALA A 110 -13.40 9.38 -13.25
C ALA A 110 -13.00 9.15 -14.72
N HIS A 111 -12.65 10.21 -15.46
CA HIS A 111 -12.08 10.10 -16.81
C HIS A 111 -10.74 9.33 -16.79
N LEU A 112 -9.87 9.59 -15.81
CA LEU A 112 -8.62 8.85 -15.66
C LEU A 112 -8.88 7.36 -15.39
N SER A 113 -9.82 7.04 -14.51
CA SER A 113 -10.21 5.65 -14.23
C SER A 113 -10.72 4.93 -15.49
N MET A 114 -11.53 5.61 -16.31
CA MET A 114 -11.95 5.12 -17.63
C MET A 114 -10.76 4.91 -18.58
N ALA A 115 -9.77 5.80 -18.58
CA ALA A 115 -8.57 5.66 -19.39
C ALA A 115 -7.74 4.43 -18.95
N HIS A 116 -7.52 4.23 -17.66
CA HIS A 116 -6.83 3.04 -17.14
C HIS A 116 -7.57 1.73 -17.51
N SER A 117 -8.91 1.73 -17.43
CA SER A 117 -9.73 0.59 -17.86
C SER A 117 -9.54 0.28 -19.36
N ARG A 118 -9.56 1.31 -20.21
CA ARG A 118 -9.33 1.19 -21.66
C ARG A 118 -7.89 0.78 -22.00
N PHE A 119 -6.89 1.24 -21.26
CA PHE A 119 -5.50 0.80 -21.41
C PHE A 119 -5.33 -0.71 -21.17
N SER A 120 -6.04 -1.25 -20.16
CA SER A 120 -6.08 -2.70 -19.95
C SER A 120 -6.66 -3.42 -21.18
N THR A 121 -7.69 -2.86 -21.82
CA THR A 121 -8.24 -3.41 -23.08
C THR A 121 -7.22 -3.36 -24.22
N VAL A 122 -6.48 -2.26 -24.40
CA VAL A 122 -5.37 -2.13 -25.37
C VAL A 122 -4.37 -3.27 -25.20
N LEU A 123 -3.89 -3.51 -23.98
CA LEU A 123 -2.95 -4.61 -23.69
C LEU A 123 -3.52 -6.00 -24.01
N THR A 124 -4.84 -6.21 -23.84
CA THR A 124 -5.47 -7.49 -24.20
C THR A 124 -5.64 -7.68 -25.70
N GLU A 125 -6.01 -6.63 -26.45
CA GLU A 125 -6.14 -6.69 -27.91
C GLU A 125 -4.78 -6.75 -28.61
N GLY A 126 -3.76 -6.06 -28.10
CA GLY A 126 -2.38 -6.16 -28.61
C GLY A 126 -1.87 -7.60 -28.59
N ARG A 127 -2.12 -8.34 -27.50
CA ARG A 127 -1.80 -9.77 -27.41
C ARG A 127 -2.64 -10.68 -28.31
N ARG A 128 -3.86 -10.27 -28.66
CA ARG A 128 -4.69 -11.00 -29.64
C ARG A 128 -4.15 -10.78 -31.06
N SER A 129 -3.82 -9.53 -31.40
CA SER A 129 -3.20 -9.16 -32.67
C SER A 129 -1.86 -9.87 -32.87
N GLY A 130 -0.95 -9.82 -31.88
CA GLY A 130 0.34 -10.51 -31.95
C GLY A 130 0.23 -12.02 -32.18
N ARG A 131 -0.77 -12.69 -31.57
CA ARG A 131 -1.03 -14.13 -31.81
C ARG A 131 -1.62 -14.42 -33.20
N ARG A 132 -2.32 -13.47 -33.84
CA ARG A 132 -2.79 -13.60 -35.23
C ARG A 132 -1.65 -13.45 -36.22
N VAL A 133 -0.77 -12.47 -36.00
CA VAL A 133 0.46 -12.27 -36.77
C VAL A 133 1.36 -13.53 -36.69
N GLN A 134 1.60 -14.06 -35.48
CA GLN A 134 2.35 -15.32 -35.28
C GLN A 134 1.70 -16.56 -35.93
N ARG A 135 0.39 -16.53 -36.24
CA ARG A 135 -0.31 -17.60 -36.95
C ARG A 135 -0.45 -17.34 -38.46
N GLY A 136 0.19 -16.27 -38.98
CA GLY A 136 0.14 -15.90 -40.38
C GLY A 136 -1.23 -15.45 -40.90
N THR A 137 -2.18 -15.09 -40.02
CA THR A 137 -3.56 -14.85 -40.46
C THR A 137 -3.86 -13.41 -40.87
N GLU A 138 -3.15 -12.41 -40.32
CA GLU A 138 -3.33 -10.98 -40.65
C GLU A 138 -2.00 -10.22 -40.49
N ALA A 139 -1.76 -9.19 -41.31
CA ALA A 139 -0.49 -8.45 -41.40
C ALA A 139 -0.51 -7.04 -40.78
N GLY A 140 -1.45 -6.74 -39.88
CA GLY A 140 -1.58 -5.41 -39.27
C GLY A 140 -2.25 -5.42 -37.89
N PRO A 141 -2.25 -4.28 -37.17
CA PRO A 141 -2.98 -4.14 -35.93
C PRO A 141 -4.48 -4.34 -36.19
N SER A 142 -5.13 -5.19 -35.39
CA SER A 142 -6.56 -5.41 -35.53
C SER A 142 -7.33 -4.10 -35.36
N GLY A 143 -8.43 -3.90 -36.10
CA GLY A 143 -9.28 -2.73 -35.90
C GLY A 143 -9.85 -2.63 -34.47
N GLY A 144 -9.82 -3.72 -33.70
CA GLY A 144 -10.13 -3.71 -32.25
C GLY A 144 -9.06 -2.99 -31.42
N LEU A 145 -7.77 -3.23 -31.71
CA LEU A 145 -6.65 -2.57 -31.04
C LEU A 145 -6.64 -1.07 -31.31
N GLN A 146 -6.73 -0.64 -32.57
CA GLN A 146 -6.76 0.77 -32.94
C GLN A 146 -7.93 1.52 -32.28
N ARG A 147 -9.12 0.90 -32.21
CA ARG A 147 -10.26 1.47 -31.49
C ARG A 147 -10.03 1.55 -29.98
N ALA A 148 -9.38 0.56 -29.36
CA ALA A 148 -9.06 0.58 -27.94
C ALA A 148 -8.02 1.67 -27.61
N GLU A 149 -7.02 1.87 -28.46
CA GLU A 149 -5.98 2.91 -28.30
C GLU A 149 -6.57 4.31 -28.46
N ALA A 150 -7.36 4.55 -29.51
CA ALA A 150 -8.06 5.81 -29.71
C ALA A 150 -9.00 6.11 -28.52
N ALA A 151 -9.74 5.12 -28.04
CA ALA A 151 -10.60 5.24 -26.88
C ALA A 151 -9.81 5.53 -25.59
N CYS A 152 -8.64 4.92 -25.40
CA CYS A 152 -7.80 5.17 -24.23
C CYS A 152 -7.22 6.59 -24.26
N ARG A 153 -6.73 7.03 -25.43
CA ARG A 153 -6.19 8.38 -25.67
C ARG A 153 -7.27 9.46 -25.43
N ASP A 154 -8.47 9.29 -25.99
CA ASP A 154 -9.63 10.16 -25.76
C ASP A 154 -9.94 10.34 -24.26
N ALA A 155 -10.00 9.24 -23.50
CA ALA A 155 -10.31 9.29 -22.07
C ALA A 155 -9.20 9.99 -21.25
N ALA A 156 -7.92 9.78 -21.59
CA ALA A 156 -6.81 10.46 -20.93
C ALA A 156 -6.75 11.96 -21.27
N SER A 157 -6.99 12.34 -22.53
CA SER A 157 -7.11 13.75 -22.94
C SER A 157 -8.28 14.46 -22.24
N LYS A 158 -9.42 13.79 -22.05
CA LYS A 158 -10.56 14.32 -21.30
C LYS A 158 -10.28 14.47 -19.81
N ALA A 159 -9.52 13.55 -19.21
CA ALA A 159 -9.05 13.70 -17.83
C ALA A 159 -8.19 14.97 -17.66
N LEU A 160 -7.27 15.23 -18.59
CA LEU A 160 -6.45 16.45 -18.61
C LEU A 160 -7.30 17.72 -18.81
N ALA A 161 -8.26 17.70 -19.74
CA ALA A 161 -9.14 18.84 -20.01
C ALA A 161 -10.07 19.17 -18.83
N ALA A 162 -10.64 18.14 -18.18
CA ALA A 162 -11.41 18.29 -16.96
C ALA A 162 -10.54 18.84 -15.82
N ALA A 163 -9.31 18.33 -15.65
CA ALA A 163 -8.39 18.82 -14.63
C ALA A 163 -7.98 20.29 -14.84
N ALA A 164 -7.67 20.70 -16.07
CA ALA A 164 -7.36 22.09 -16.42
C ALA A 164 -8.55 23.04 -16.23
N THR A 165 -9.78 22.54 -16.40
CA THR A 165 -11.01 23.31 -16.15
C THR A 165 -11.27 23.47 -14.65
N ALA A 166 -11.08 22.41 -13.86
CA ALA A 166 -11.18 22.45 -12.41
C ALA A 166 -10.10 23.37 -11.78
N ARG A 167 -8.84 23.30 -12.26
CA ARG A 167 -7.75 24.18 -11.79
C ARG A 167 -8.06 25.67 -12.01
N ARG A 168 -8.61 26.05 -13.16
CA ARG A 168 -9.00 27.44 -13.45
C ARG A 168 -10.06 27.95 -12.46
N ARG A 169 -11.12 27.17 -12.23
CA ARG A 169 -12.17 27.49 -11.25
C ARG A 169 -11.64 27.61 -9.82
N LEU A 170 -10.69 26.77 -9.45
CA LEU A 170 -10.04 26.81 -8.14
C LEU A 170 -9.14 28.04 -7.97
N ALA A 171 -8.55 28.55 -9.06
CA ALA A 171 -7.75 29.78 -9.06
C ALA A 171 -8.60 31.06 -9.09
N GLU A 172 -9.80 30.99 -9.68
CA GLU A 172 -10.72 32.14 -9.79
C GLU A 172 -11.44 32.49 -8.47
N ASP A 173 -11.49 31.59 -7.46
CA ASP A 173 -12.35 31.59 -6.24
C ASP A 173 -13.00 32.96 -5.91
N PRO A 174 -14.11 33.31 -6.60
CA PRO A 174 -14.58 34.70 -6.65
C PRO A 174 -15.32 35.14 -5.39
N ALA A 175 -15.37 34.29 -4.35
CA ALA A 175 -16.13 34.54 -3.14
C ALA A 175 -15.51 33.92 -1.86
N GLY A 176 -14.26 33.45 -1.91
CA GLY A 176 -13.60 32.81 -0.76
C GLY A 176 -14.36 31.58 -0.24
N LYS A 177 -14.98 30.82 -1.15
CA LYS A 177 -15.90 29.71 -0.82
C LYS A 177 -15.18 28.44 -0.38
N TRP A 178 -13.88 28.37 -0.63
CA TRP A 178 -13.03 27.24 -0.31
C TRP A 178 -12.27 27.51 0.97
N THR A 179 -12.23 26.54 1.89
CA THR A 179 -11.17 26.60 2.90
C THR A 179 -9.84 26.33 2.21
N LYS A 180 -8.75 26.92 2.71
CA LYS A 180 -7.40 26.65 2.19
C LYS A 180 -7.11 25.15 2.14
N LYS A 181 -7.60 24.39 3.13
CA LYS A 181 -7.49 22.93 3.19
C LYS A 181 -8.22 22.24 2.03
N ASP A 182 -9.48 22.59 1.77
CA ASP A 182 -10.26 22.01 0.66
C ASP A 182 -9.59 22.31 -0.70
N ALA A 183 -9.08 23.53 -0.87
CA ALA A 183 -8.41 23.95 -2.10
C ALA A 183 -7.06 23.25 -2.31
N ASP A 184 -6.25 23.10 -1.25
CA ASP A 184 -4.99 22.38 -1.29
C ASP A 184 -5.20 20.87 -1.51
N GLU A 185 -6.32 20.29 -1.05
CA GLU A 185 -6.69 18.89 -1.28
C GLU A 185 -7.10 18.64 -2.74
N ASP A 186 -8.03 19.41 -3.28
CA ASP A 186 -8.46 19.26 -4.69
C ASP A 186 -7.31 19.59 -5.65
N ARG A 187 -6.39 20.50 -5.31
CA ARG A 187 -5.17 20.76 -6.10
C ARG A 187 -4.28 19.51 -6.22
N ARG A 188 -3.97 18.85 -5.10
CA ARG A 188 -3.17 17.61 -5.10
C ARG A 188 -3.82 16.50 -5.93
N ARG A 189 -5.16 16.37 -5.85
CA ARG A 189 -5.93 15.40 -6.65
C ARG A 189 -5.82 15.69 -8.14
N LEU A 190 -5.93 16.95 -8.54
CA LEU A 190 -5.76 17.40 -9.93
C LEU A 190 -4.32 17.20 -10.43
N ASP A 191 -3.32 17.37 -9.58
CA ASP A 191 -1.91 17.10 -9.90
C ASP A 191 -1.61 15.60 -10.09
N GLU A 192 -2.23 14.74 -9.28
CA GLU A 192 -2.17 13.28 -9.46
C GLU A 192 -2.84 12.84 -10.78
N VAL A 193 -3.98 13.45 -11.13
CA VAL A 193 -4.66 13.17 -12.41
C VAL A 193 -3.81 13.58 -13.60
N ASP A 194 -3.23 14.78 -13.58
CA ASP A 194 -2.39 15.29 -14.67
C ASP A 194 -1.17 14.38 -14.91
N ARG A 195 -0.45 14.04 -13.83
CA ARG A 195 0.72 13.16 -13.89
C ARG A 195 0.38 11.75 -14.38
N SER A 196 -0.70 11.17 -13.85
CA SER A 196 -1.15 9.82 -14.22
C SER A 196 -1.63 9.74 -15.68
N ALA A 197 -2.37 10.75 -16.16
CA ALA A 197 -2.83 10.81 -17.54
C ALA A 197 -1.66 10.96 -18.53
N ARG A 198 -0.65 11.78 -18.22
CA ARG A 198 0.56 11.91 -19.04
C ARG A 198 1.35 10.61 -19.13
N MET A 199 1.62 9.95 -17.99
CA MET A 199 2.27 8.63 -17.98
C MET A 199 1.50 7.59 -18.81
N LEU A 200 0.17 7.65 -18.82
CA LEU A 200 -0.66 6.72 -19.59
C LEU A 200 -0.59 7.00 -21.09
N LEU A 201 -0.55 8.28 -21.50
CA LEU A 201 -0.35 8.70 -22.89
C LEU A 201 1.03 8.31 -23.41
N GLN A 202 2.09 8.55 -22.63
CA GLN A 202 3.45 8.11 -22.97
C GLN A 202 3.51 6.59 -23.20
N LYS A 203 2.92 5.79 -22.31
CA LYS A 203 2.87 4.32 -22.45
C LYS A 203 2.08 3.83 -23.67
N LEU A 204 1.08 4.59 -24.13
CA LEU A 204 0.39 4.31 -25.39
C LEU A 204 1.27 4.59 -26.61
N GLU A 205 2.08 5.65 -26.55
CA GLU A 205 3.01 6.03 -27.61
C GLU A 205 4.19 5.05 -27.72
N GLU A 206 4.77 4.65 -26.59
CA GLU A 206 5.76 3.57 -26.49
C GLU A 206 5.21 2.25 -27.06
N ALA A 207 3.97 1.88 -26.71
CA ALA A 207 3.32 0.66 -27.21
C ALA A 207 3.01 0.72 -28.72
N SER A 208 2.73 1.90 -29.26
CA SER A 208 2.47 2.12 -30.69
C SER A 208 3.74 2.19 -31.54
N SER A 209 4.91 2.41 -30.92
CA SER A 209 6.18 2.66 -31.61
C SER A 209 7.08 1.42 -31.70
N GLN A 210 6.74 0.32 -31.01
CA GLN A 210 7.53 -0.91 -31.03
C GLN A 210 7.09 -1.84 -32.18
N PRO A 211 8.02 -2.33 -33.01
CA PRO A 211 7.70 -3.40 -33.97
C PRO A 211 7.33 -4.70 -33.24
N PRO A 212 6.55 -5.60 -33.85
CA PRO A 212 6.25 -6.90 -33.25
C PRO A 212 7.55 -7.68 -33.01
N PRO A 213 7.77 -8.27 -31.83
CA PRO A 213 9.02 -8.95 -31.51
C PRO A 213 9.26 -10.14 -32.44
N SER A 214 10.50 -10.25 -32.92
CA SER A 214 11.01 -11.41 -33.67
C SER A 214 11.00 -12.68 -32.81
N GLY A 215 10.93 -13.84 -33.48
CA GLY A 215 10.32 -15.05 -32.94
C GLY A 215 10.95 -15.71 -31.70
N ASP A 216 12.20 -15.40 -31.36
CA ASP A 216 12.98 -16.19 -30.39
C ASP A 216 13.25 -15.49 -29.04
N ASP A 217 13.02 -14.18 -28.92
CA ASP A 217 13.28 -13.39 -27.69
C ASP A 217 12.01 -12.77 -27.07
N VAL A 218 11.10 -13.62 -26.58
CA VAL A 218 9.94 -13.16 -25.78
C VAL A 218 9.88 -13.86 -24.42
N PRO A 219 10.44 -13.26 -23.35
CA PRO A 219 10.23 -13.75 -21.99
C PRO A 219 8.74 -13.65 -21.62
N ARG A 220 8.14 -14.80 -21.29
CA ARG A 220 6.70 -14.89 -20.98
C ARG A 220 6.33 -14.10 -19.73
N GLY A 221 5.70 -12.95 -19.93
CA GLY A 221 4.79 -12.35 -18.94
C GLY A 221 5.15 -10.95 -18.46
N GLN A 222 4.99 -9.95 -19.32
CA GLN A 222 4.72 -8.59 -18.85
C GLN A 222 3.22 -8.29 -19.00
N ILE A 223 2.56 -7.99 -17.86
CA ILE A 223 1.22 -7.40 -17.80
C ILE A 223 1.41 -6.15 -16.96
N LEU A 224 1.41 -4.97 -17.59
CA LEU A 224 1.33 -3.72 -16.86
C LEU A 224 -0.07 -3.60 -16.26
N VAL A 225 -0.14 -3.50 -14.94
CA VAL A 225 -1.32 -3.01 -14.23
C VAL A 225 -1.01 -1.58 -13.85
N CYS A 226 -1.52 -0.62 -14.62
CA CYS A 226 -1.56 0.77 -14.17
C CYS A 226 -2.68 0.88 -13.13
N GLY A 227 -2.32 0.83 -11.85
CA GLY A 227 -3.25 1.12 -10.77
C GLY A 227 -3.63 2.60 -10.78
N ALA A 228 -4.93 2.89 -10.73
CA ALA A 228 -5.42 4.18 -10.30
C ALA A 228 -5.77 4.05 -8.81
N ASP A 229 -4.82 4.45 -7.95
CA ASP A 229 -4.96 4.77 -6.52
C ASP A 229 -3.68 5.55 -6.16
N GLY A 230 -3.83 6.78 -5.67
CA GLY A 230 -2.77 7.81 -5.75
C GLY A 230 -1.65 7.77 -4.70
N ALA A 231 -0.76 8.78 -4.77
CA ALA A 231 0.38 9.08 -3.89
C ALA A 231 1.72 8.35 -4.18
N LEU A 232 2.38 8.82 -5.24
CA LEU A 232 3.79 8.55 -5.57
C LEU A 232 4.77 9.09 -4.50
N PRO A 233 6.02 8.57 -4.47
CA PRO A 233 7.18 9.38 -4.10
C PRO A 233 7.64 10.22 -5.32
N VAL A 234 8.10 11.43 -5.07
CA VAL A 234 8.86 12.26 -6.02
C VAL A 234 10.34 12.15 -5.70
N GLU A 235 11.18 12.08 -6.73
CA GLU A 235 12.54 12.63 -6.72
C GLU A 235 12.70 13.49 -7.98
N ASP A 236 13.69 14.37 -7.91
CA ASP A 236 13.86 15.56 -8.74
C ASP A 236 14.45 15.26 -10.13
N ASP A 237 14.40 16.25 -11.04
CA ASP A 237 15.16 16.26 -12.29
C ASP A 237 15.74 17.66 -12.51
N ASP A 238 17.06 17.72 -12.67
CA ASP A 238 17.90 18.89 -12.88
C ASP A 238 18.39 18.93 -14.33
N GLY A 239 18.12 20.02 -15.05
CA GLY A 239 18.53 20.11 -16.46
C GLY A 239 18.19 21.43 -17.13
N SER A 240 19.17 22.34 -17.20
CA SER A 240 19.07 23.63 -17.88
C SER A 240 19.11 23.52 -19.41
N SER A 241 18.51 24.50 -20.08
CA SER A 241 19.12 25.12 -21.27
C SER A 241 18.61 26.55 -21.43
N ASP A 242 19.53 27.49 -21.50
CA ASP A 242 19.28 28.91 -21.76
C ASP A 242 18.91 29.16 -23.24
N ASP A 243 18.16 30.23 -23.54
CA ASP A 243 18.73 31.36 -24.32
C ASP A 243 17.84 32.64 -24.30
N SER A 244 18.54 33.77 -24.32
CA SER A 244 18.23 35.18 -24.67
C SER A 244 16.82 35.82 -24.57
N GLY A 245 16.77 36.99 -23.90
CA GLY A 245 16.37 38.22 -24.62
C GLY A 245 15.60 39.35 -23.89
N VAL A 246 16.31 40.43 -23.57
CA VAL A 246 15.88 41.87 -23.62
C VAL A 246 15.08 42.48 -22.43
N GLU A 247 15.79 43.35 -21.66
CA GLU A 247 15.47 44.73 -21.14
C GLU A 247 14.08 45.02 -20.50
N SER A 248 13.83 45.90 -19.50
CA SER A 248 14.50 47.03 -18.79
C SER A 248 13.63 47.41 -17.55
N ASP A 249 13.99 48.23 -16.54
CA ASP A 249 15.25 48.75 -15.95
C ASP A 249 14.92 49.41 -14.56
N ALA A 250 15.94 49.75 -13.77
CA ALA A 250 15.99 50.69 -12.62
C ALA A 250 15.18 50.42 -11.31
N GLY A 251 15.89 50.37 -10.18
CA GLY A 251 15.32 50.52 -8.83
C GLY A 251 16.11 49.87 -7.69
N ALA A 252 17.27 50.42 -7.31
CA ALA A 252 18.15 49.84 -6.29
C ALA A 252 17.92 50.39 -4.87
N GLU A 253 17.86 49.49 -3.87
CA GLU A 253 18.40 49.70 -2.52
C GLU A 253 19.04 48.40 -2.01
N GLN A 254 20.21 48.50 -1.37
CA GLN A 254 20.98 47.37 -0.87
C GLN A 254 20.52 46.96 0.54
N LEU A 255 20.39 45.66 0.79
CA LEU A 255 20.73 45.05 2.08
C LEU A 255 21.07 43.57 1.85
N GLU A 256 22.34 43.21 2.03
CA GLU A 256 22.85 41.84 1.88
C GLU A 256 22.56 41.00 3.14
N ALA A 257 22.01 39.79 2.96
CA ALA A 257 22.08 38.69 3.93
C ALA A 257 21.85 37.34 3.23
N GLU A 258 22.78 36.40 3.40
CA GLU A 258 22.80 35.12 2.67
C GLU A 258 21.76 34.07 3.16
N PRO A 259 21.40 33.08 2.29
CA PRO A 259 20.21 32.24 2.46
C PRO A 259 20.41 31.00 3.37
N GLN A 260 20.98 31.18 4.56
CA GLN A 260 21.34 30.05 5.44
C GLN A 260 20.26 29.64 6.48
N HIS A 261 19.15 30.38 6.59
CA HIS A 261 18.15 30.16 7.65
C HIS A 261 16.98 29.22 7.25
N ASP A 262 16.56 29.20 5.98
CA ASP A 262 15.36 28.47 5.55
C ASP A 262 15.55 26.95 5.40
N ALA A 263 16.75 26.50 5.00
CA ALA A 263 17.06 25.07 4.86
C ALA A 263 16.93 24.32 6.21
N LYS A 264 17.37 24.95 7.30
CA LYS A 264 17.31 24.36 8.66
C LYS A 264 15.86 24.25 9.15
N LYS A 265 15.02 25.26 8.84
CA LYS A 265 13.60 25.30 9.20
C LYS A 265 12.74 24.33 8.37
N LYS A 266 13.05 24.15 7.08
CA LYS A 266 12.41 23.15 6.21
C LYS A 266 12.69 21.72 6.71
N LYS A 267 13.96 21.39 6.96
CA LYS A 267 14.38 20.06 7.45
C LYS A 267 13.80 19.71 8.82
N ALA A 268 13.72 20.70 9.73
CA ALA A 268 13.05 20.51 11.03
C ALA A 268 11.55 20.19 10.87
N LYS A 269 10.83 20.95 10.03
CA LYS A 269 9.39 20.76 9.79
C LYS A 269 9.08 19.39 9.18
N GLU A 270 9.91 18.90 8.26
CA GLU A 270 9.75 17.57 7.67
C GLU A 270 9.98 16.44 8.68
N SER A 271 10.91 16.61 9.64
CA SER A 271 11.10 15.67 10.74
C SER A 271 9.90 15.64 11.70
N ILE A 272 9.33 16.80 12.04
CA ILE A 272 8.18 16.89 12.97
C ILE A 272 6.97 16.16 12.43
N VAL A 273 6.60 16.39 11.16
CA VAL A 273 5.47 15.70 10.52
C VAL A 273 5.66 14.18 10.55
N ARG A 274 6.89 13.69 10.33
CA ARG A 274 7.21 12.26 10.39
C ARG A 274 7.11 11.68 11.80
N ILE A 275 7.53 12.42 12.83
CA ILE A 275 7.44 11.98 14.23
C ILE A 275 5.98 12.01 14.70
N PHE A 276 5.24 13.09 14.40
CA PHE A 276 3.81 13.20 14.73
C PHE A 276 3.00 12.06 14.11
N SER A 277 3.16 11.79 12.81
CA SER A 277 2.50 10.68 12.11
C SER A 277 3.00 9.27 12.49
N LEU A 278 4.05 9.17 13.33
CA LEU A 278 4.50 7.91 13.93
C LEU A 278 3.83 7.66 15.29
N TRP A 279 3.33 8.73 15.94
CA TRP A 279 2.76 8.71 17.29
C TRP A 279 1.23 8.68 17.20
N ASP A 280 0.64 9.50 16.33
CA ASP A 280 -0.75 9.39 15.83
C ASP A 280 -0.92 8.05 15.10
N THR A 281 -1.42 7.05 15.83
CA THR A 281 -1.39 5.63 15.43
C THR A 281 -2.72 5.21 14.80
N ASP A 282 -3.83 5.87 15.14
CA ASP A 282 -5.12 5.69 14.48
C ASP A 282 -5.35 6.64 13.27
N GLY A 283 -4.52 7.68 13.15
CA GLY A 283 -4.49 8.60 12.01
C GLY A 283 -5.56 9.69 12.07
N ASP A 284 -6.09 10.00 13.26
CA ASP A 284 -7.13 11.02 13.43
C ASP A 284 -6.62 12.47 13.37
N GLY A 285 -5.29 12.66 13.38
CA GLY A 285 -4.62 13.95 13.30
C GLY A 285 -4.32 14.59 14.65
N GLN A 286 -4.54 13.87 15.75
CA GLN A 286 -4.22 14.26 17.12
C GLN A 286 -3.55 13.08 17.84
N ILE A 287 -2.69 13.34 18.83
CA ILE A 287 -2.07 12.28 19.64
C ILE A 287 -2.89 12.13 20.93
N SER A 288 -3.59 11.01 21.09
CA SER A 288 -4.29 10.71 22.34
C SER A 288 -3.32 10.45 23.49
N GLN A 289 -3.76 10.62 24.74
CA GLN A 289 -2.95 10.25 25.91
C GLN A 289 -2.44 8.80 25.84
N SER A 290 -3.28 7.86 25.41
CA SER A 290 -2.90 6.46 25.20
C SER A 290 -1.79 6.26 24.16
N GLU A 291 -1.71 7.10 23.14
CA GLU A 291 -0.68 7.03 22.11
C GLU A 291 0.63 7.68 22.57
N LEU A 292 0.55 8.83 23.24
CA LEU A 292 1.73 9.46 23.85
C LEU A 292 2.37 8.51 24.87
N THR A 293 1.58 7.91 25.76
CA THR A 293 2.04 6.90 26.72
C THR A 293 2.65 5.69 26.03
N PHE A 294 2.00 5.15 25.00
CA PHE A 294 2.50 3.98 24.27
C PHE A 294 3.83 4.23 23.54
N VAL A 295 4.15 5.48 23.19
CA VAL A 295 5.45 5.82 22.59
C VAL A 295 6.50 6.13 23.66
N LEU A 296 6.19 6.96 24.66
CA LEU A 296 7.17 7.37 25.67
C LEU A 296 7.60 6.23 26.60
N LEU A 297 6.69 5.31 26.97
CA LEU A 297 7.05 4.10 27.73
C LEU A 297 8.05 3.21 26.95
N LYS A 298 8.04 3.22 25.61
CA LYS A 298 9.02 2.47 24.80
C LYS A 298 10.39 3.15 24.70
N ILE A 299 10.44 4.45 24.98
CA ILE A 299 11.67 5.25 24.99
C ILE A 299 12.33 5.21 26.38
N GLY A 300 11.61 4.69 27.40
CA GLY A 300 12.13 4.40 28.73
C GLY A 300 11.57 5.30 29.84
N PHE A 301 10.54 6.10 29.56
CA PHE A 301 9.83 6.87 30.57
C PHE A 301 8.88 5.97 31.38
N ASP A 302 8.58 6.40 32.60
CA ASP A 302 7.60 5.79 33.50
C ASP A 302 6.20 6.41 33.32
N GLU A 303 5.16 5.67 33.73
CA GLU A 303 3.77 6.00 33.44
C GLU A 303 3.27 7.27 34.18
N GLU A 304 3.89 7.59 35.32
CA GLU A 304 3.60 8.78 36.14
C GLU A 304 4.19 10.04 35.48
N THR A 305 5.49 10.05 35.16
CA THR A 305 6.15 11.15 34.41
C THR A 305 5.46 11.43 33.06
N VAL A 306 4.99 10.39 32.38
CA VAL A 306 4.24 10.52 31.12
C VAL A 306 2.88 11.22 31.31
N ALA A 307 2.17 10.96 32.41
CA ALA A 307 0.88 11.60 32.68
C ALA A 307 1.03 13.10 32.99
N GLU A 308 2.08 13.47 33.72
CA GLU A 308 2.45 14.87 33.97
C GLU A 308 2.88 15.60 32.68
N LEU A 309 3.72 14.95 31.87
CA LEU A 309 4.14 15.49 30.58
C LEU A 309 2.96 15.67 29.62
N PHE A 310 2.00 14.74 29.59
CA PHE A 310 0.79 14.90 28.79
C PHE A 310 0.00 16.15 29.20
N HIS A 311 -0.22 16.36 30.50
CA HIS A 311 -0.92 17.55 31.02
C HIS A 311 -0.17 18.87 30.79
N ALA A 312 1.15 18.82 30.57
CA ALA A 312 1.95 20.00 30.24
C ALA A 312 1.95 20.35 28.74
N VAL A 313 1.54 19.42 27.89
CA VAL A 313 1.55 19.54 26.41
C VAL A 313 0.14 19.71 25.83
N ASP A 314 -0.88 19.13 26.46
CA ASP A 314 -2.30 19.39 26.20
C ASP A 314 -2.68 20.77 26.78
N VAL A 315 -2.52 21.84 25.97
CA VAL A 315 -2.63 23.24 26.42
C VAL A 315 -4.09 23.69 26.46
N ASP A 316 -4.94 23.18 25.57
CA ASP A 316 -6.38 23.47 25.59
C ASP A 316 -7.17 22.55 26.54
N GLY A 317 -6.56 21.46 27.02
CA GLY A 317 -7.12 20.53 27.99
C GLY A 317 -8.16 19.58 27.40
N ASN A 318 -8.14 19.34 26.09
CA ASN A 318 -9.14 18.50 25.41
C ASN A 318 -8.94 16.98 25.63
N GLY A 319 -7.82 16.56 26.21
CA GLY A 319 -7.43 15.17 26.38
C GLY A 319 -6.66 14.56 25.20
N ARG A 320 -6.19 15.40 24.27
CA ARG A 320 -5.40 15.03 23.07
C ARG A 320 -4.47 16.18 22.70
N VAL A 321 -3.27 15.84 22.25
CA VAL A 321 -2.27 16.81 21.77
C VAL A 321 -2.42 16.99 20.27
N ASP A 322 -2.74 18.20 19.82
CA ASP A 322 -2.81 18.53 18.39
C ASP A 322 -1.42 18.77 17.74
N TYR A 323 -1.38 18.88 16.42
CA TYR A 323 -0.11 19.07 15.69
C TYR A 323 0.66 20.35 16.10
N ASN A 324 -0.05 21.43 16.44
CA ASN A 324 0.56 22.69 16.86
C ASN A 324 1.07 22.59 18.29
N GLU A 325 0.31 21.98 19.20
CA GLU A 325 0.74 21.70 20.58
C GLU A 325 1.97 20.80 20.61
N PHE A 326 2.00 19.75 19.78
CA PHE A 326 3.18 18.90 19.60
C PHE A 326 4.36 19.66 19.00
N PHE A 327 4.12 20.51 17.99
CA PHE A 327 5.17 21.35 17.40
C PHE A 327 5.77 22.32 18.42
N ASP A 328 4.92 23.00 19.20
CA ASP A 328 5.33 23.95 20.24
C ASP A 328 6.02 23.25 21.42
N TRP A 329 5.66 22.00 21.74
CA TRP A 329 6.39 21.21 22.73
C TRP A 329 7.79 20.80 22.28
N VAL A 330 7.95 20.33 21.04
CA VAL A 330 9.23 19.80 20.55
C VAL A 330 10.17 20.93 20.04
N PHE A 331 9.63 22.08 19.62
CA PHE A 331 10.41 23.18 19.01
C PHE A 331 10.16 24.58 19.60
N GLY A 332 9.09 24.78 20.37
CA GLY A 332 8.90 26.00 21.15
C GLY A 332 9.79 25.96 22.38
N GLY A 333 10.72 26.91 22.51
CA GLY A 333 11.73 26.94 23.59
C GLY A 333 11.20 27.19 25.02
N LYS A 334 9.95 26.83 25.32
CA LYS A 334 9.44 26.73 26.69
C LYS A 334 9.88 25.39 27.25
N SER A 335 10.90 25.39 28.10
CA SER A 335 11.24 24.23 28.92
C SER A 335 10.02 23.85 29.77
N VAL A 336 9.35 22.75 29.43
CA VAL A 336 8.46 22.07 30.38
C VAL A 336 9.30 21.75 31.61
N GLY A 337 8.90 22.24 32.78
CA GLY A 337 9.74 22.32 33.98
C GLY A 337 10.00 20.98 34.70
N ILE A 338 10.21 19.90 33.94
CA ILE A 338 10.47 18.54 34.43
C ILE A 338 11.99 18.28 34.34
N PRO A 339 12.68 17.99 35.47
CA PRO A 339 14.12 17.74 35.46
C PRO A 339 14.50 16.53 34.61
N GLY A 340 15.47 16.69 33.70
CA GLY A 340 16.05 15.59 32.92
C GLY A 340 15.68 15.55 31.43
N LEU A 341 14.83 16.45 30.94
CA LEU A 341 14.43 16.53 29.53
C LEU A 341 14.90 17.82 28.85
N SER A 342 15.94 17.72 28.04
CA SER A 342 16.21 18.66 26.93
C SER A 342 16.07 17.92 25.59
N PRO A 343 15.46 18.52 24.56
CA PRO A 343 15.29 17.86 23.27
C PRO A 343 16.66 17.63 22.59
N PRO A 344 16.86 16.48 21.93
CA PRO A 344 18.17 16.13 21.36
C PRO A 344 18.55 17.05 20.21
N SER A 345 19.75 17.65 20.28
CA SER A 345 20.31 18.48 19.23
C SER A 345 20.75 17.63 18.02
N PRO A 346 20.46 18.04 16.77
CA PRO A 346 20.86 17.30 15.58
C PRO A 346 22.31 17.65 15.17
N GLU A 347 23.28 16.82 15.57
CA GLU A 347 24.66 16.92 15.09
C GLU A 347 24.89 16.13 13.79
N PRO A 348 25.81 16.57 12.91
CA PRO A 348 26.19 15.84 11.70
C PRO A 348 27.17 14.71 12.03
N VAL A 349 26.91 13.50 11.53
CA VAL A 349 27.82 12.38 11.71
C VAL A 349 29.05 12.57 10.81
N ALA A 350 30.21 12.84 11.41
CA ALA A 350 31.49 12.87 10.72
C ALA A 350 31.96 11.45 10.36
N GLU A 351 32.80 11.34 9.33
CA GLU A 351 33.49 10.10 9.00
C GLU A 351 34.53 9.79 10.08
N GLU A 352 34.42 8.64 10.75
CA GLU A 352 35.49 8.12 11.61
C GLU A 352 36.00 6.79 11.07
N GLN A 353 37.26 6.80 10.64
CA GLN A 353 38.03 5.60 10.31
C GLN A 353 38.76 5.15 11.58
N GLY A 354 38.45 3.95 12.11
CA GLY A 354 39.27 3.39 13.19
C GLY A 354 38.66 2.23 13.98
N GLY A 355 39.27 1.05 13.85
CA GLY A 355 39.45 0.09 14.94
C GLY A 355 38.22 -0.57 15.58
N LEU A 356 37.90 -1.81 15.15
CA LEU A 356 37.42 -2.85 16.07
C LEU A 356 37.75 -4.27 15.53
N GLU A 357 39.05 -4.59 15.42
CA GLU A 357 39.54 -5.93 14.99
C GLU A 357 39.47 -7.00 16.10
N GLU A 358 39.12 -6.63 17.34
CA GLU A 358 39.31 -7.49 18.53
C GLU A 358 38.16 -8.46 18.88
N VAL A 359 37.09 -8.51 18.09
CA VAL A 359 35.95 -9.45 18.32
C VAL A 359 35.99 -10.66 17.38
N ARG A 360 37.02 -10.78 16.54
CA ARG A 360 37.13 -11.84 15.52
C ARG A 360 37.91 -13.09 15.96
N GLU A 361 38.69 -13.00 17.04
CA GLU A 361 39.59 -14.07 17.53
C GLU A 361 38.96 -15.01 18.59
N VAL A 362 37.72 -14.79 19.02
CA VAL A 362 37.08 -15.62 20.09
C VAL A 362 36.11 -16.69 19.57
N LEU A 363 35.85 -16.75 18.25
CA LEU A 363 34.94 -17.74 17.64
C LEU A 363 35.56 -18.63 16.54
N LEU A 364 36.89 -18.75 16.49
CA LEU A 364 37.61 -19.63 15.55
C LEU A 364 38.57 -20.61 16.26
N GLN A 365 38.11 -21.22 17.36
CA GLN A 365 38.85 -22.26 18.08
C GLN A 365 37.96 -23.42 18.58
N ASP A 366 37.13 -24.00 17.71
CA ASP A 366 36.69 -25.40 17.91
C ASP A 366 36.37 -26.18 16.61
N GLN A 367 37.39 -26.38 15.78
CA GLN A 367 37.40 -27.45 14.77
C GLN A 367 38.74 -28.20 14.78
N ARG A 368 39.10 -28.79 15.92
CA ARG A 368 40.11 -29.84 16.01
C ARG A 368 39.97 -30.62 17.32
N LEU A 369 39.11 -31.66 17.31
CA LEU A 369 39.26 -32.96 17.96
C LEU A 369 37.95 -33.76 17.76
N GLY A 370 38.02 -35.10 17.64
CA GLY A 370 36.82 -35.95 17.71
C GLY A 370 36.45 -36.83 16.50
N ARG A 371 37.42 -37.46 15.80
CA ARG A 371 37.11 -38.63 14.95
C ARG A 371 38.12 -39.78 15.11
N HIS A 372 38.04 -40.47 16.25
CA HIS A 372 38.36 -41.91 16.31
C HIS A 372 37.07 -42.70 16.05
N GLY A 373 37.05 -43.81 15.32
CA GLY A 373 38.09 -44.41 14.47
C GLY A 373 37.61 -45.77 13.94
N ALA A 374 38.15 -46.22 12.80
CA ALA A 374 38.02 -47.61 12.33
C ALA A 374 39.05 -47.91 11.21
N SER A 375 39.83 -48.99 11.38
CA SER A 375 40.64 -49.76 10.40
C SER A 375 41.31 -48.98 9.23
N ALA A 376 42.61 -48.73 9.20
CA ALA A 376 43.74 -49.69 9.09
C ALA A 376 43.78 -50.50 7.77
N ALA A 377 44.66 -50.09 6.83
CA ALA A 377 45.66 -50.94 6.14
C ALA A 377 46.53 -50.08 5.17
N ALA A 378 47.83 -50.39 5.10
CA ALA A 378 48.91 -49.65 4.44
C ALA A 378 48.91 -49.65 2.88
N GLY A 379 49.74 -48.78 2.28
CA GLY A 379 50.16 -48.85 0.88
C GLY A 379 50.77 -47.55 0.34
N ASP A 380 52.10 -47.47 0.27
CA ASP A 380 52.87 -46.32 -0.25
C ASP A 380 52.82 -46.17 -1.78
N ALA A 381 52.98 -44.94 -2.29
CA ALA A 381 53.89 -44.55 -3.39
C ALA A 381 53.68 -43.09 -3.85
N GLU A 382 54.75 -42.47 -4.36
CA GLU A 382 54.80 -41.10 -4.88
C GLU A 382 54.32 -40.97 -6.33
N ASP A 383 53.98 -39.74 -6.75
CA ASP A 383 54.63 -39.00 -7.86
C ASP A 383 53.66 -38.17 -8.76
N ALA A 384 54.24 -37.12 -9.35
CA ALA A 384 53.90 -36.39 -10.56
C ALA A 384 52.47 -35.86 -10.75
N GLY A 385 52.37 -34.53 -10.71
CA GLY A 385 51.16 -33.77 -10.98
C GLY A 385 50.58 -33.89 -12.40
N THR A 386 49.31 -33.52 -12.47
CA THR A 386 48.64 -32.88 -13.62
C THR A 386 47.40 -32.21 -13.03
N GLU A 387 47.21 -30.92 -13.30
CA GLU A 387 45.91 -30.26 -13.10
C GLU A 387 44.93 -30.77 -14.18
N PRO A 388 43.70 -31.13 -13.81
CA PRO A 388 42.60 -30.97 -14.74
C PRO A 388 41.40 -30.27 -14.10
N ALA A 389 41.09 -29.12 -14.70
CA ALA A 389 39.76 -28.70 -15.11
C ALA A 389 38.61 -28.67 -14.09
N GLU A 390 38.03 -27.47 -14.00
CA GLU A 390 36.65 -27.19 -13.67
C GLU A 390 35.66 -28.30 -14.08
N ALA A 391 34.91 -28.82 -13.11
CA ALA A 391 33.43 -28.86 -13.12
C ALA A 391 32.89 -30.00 -12.24
N LYS A 392 32.20 -29.63 -11.16
CA LYS A 392 31.05 -30.40 -10.66
C LYS A 392 29.85 -29.48 -10.58
N GLN A 393 29.26 -29.21 -11.76
CA GLN A 393 27.87 -28.76 -11.82
C GLN A 393 27.02 -29.79 -11.06
N GLN A 394 26.36 -29.34 -10.00
CA GLN A 394 25.33 -30.15 -9.35
C GLN A 394 24.22 -30.41 -10.39
N PRO A 395 23.66 -31.63 -10.46
CA PRO A 395 22.58 -31.91 -11.41
C PRO A 395 21.39 -30.99 -11.11
N ALA A 396 20.83 -30.38 -12.15
CA ALA A 396 19.70 -29.47 -12.00
C ALA A 396 18.54 -30.17 -11.28
N LEU A 397 18.20 -29.68 -10.07
CA LEU A 397 17.17 -30.23 -9.18
C LEU A 397 15.78 -30.32 -9.83
N SER A 398 15.56 -29.65 -10.95
CA SER A 398 14.34 -29.69 -11.77
C SER A 398 13.93 -31.08 -12.25
N ASN A 399 14.86 -32.05 -12.32
CA ASN A 399 14.59 -33.41 -12.80
C ASN A 399 14.48 -34.47 -11.69
N CYS A 400 14.55 -34.09 -10.41
CA CYS A 400 14.53 -35.03 -9.30
C CYS A 400 13.13 -35.62 -9.04
N LYS A 401 13.07 -36.90 -8.65
CA LYS A 401 11.84 -37.53 -8.16
C LYS A 401 11.33 -36.77 -6.93
N THR A 402 10.02 -36.58 -6.84
CA THR A 402 9.42 -35.62 -5.89
C THR A 402 9.72 -35.91 -4.42
N GLY A 403 9.81 -37.19 -4.01
CA GLY A 403 10.23 -37.54 -2.65
C GLY A 403 11.67 -37.11 -2.31
N VAL A 404 12.59 -37.15 -3.28
CA VAL A 404 13.99 -36.73 -3.07
C VAL A 404 14.09 -35.22 -2.82
N LEU A 405 13.25 -34.41 -3.48
CA LEU A 405 13.17 -32.97 -3.25
C LEU A 405 12.59 -32.63 -1.87
N VAL A 406 11.61 -33.43 -1.40
CA VAL A 406 11.10 -33.34 -0.03
C VAL A 406 12.21 -33.64 0.97
N ASP A 407 12.86 -34.80 0.84
CA ASP A 407 13.85 -35.25 1.83
C ASP A 407 15.03 -34.29 1.90
N ALA A 408 15.47 -33.74 0.76
CA ALA A 408 16.48 -32.70 0.68
C ALA A 408 16.03 -31.39 1.37
N ALA A 409 14.82 -30.92 1.10
CA ALA A 409 14.29 -29.69 1.70
C ALA A 409 14.06 -29.82 3.22
N VAL A 410 13.48 -30.93 3.68
CA VAL A 410 13.26 -31.18 5.11
C VAL A 410 14.59 -31.33 5.86
N SER A 411 15.58 -31.99 5.25
CA SER A 411 16.93 -32.13 5.83
C SER A 411 17.78 -30.86 5.78
N SER A 412 17.37 -29.85 5.01
CA SER A 412 18.04 -28.54 4.92
C SER A 412 17.39 -27.46 5.77
N LEU A 413 16.25 -27.72 6.40
CA LEU A 413 15.58 -26.77 7.28
C LEU A 413 16.45 -26.44 8.49
N VAL A 414 16.65 -25.16 8.71
CA VAL A 414 17.34 -24.62 9.89
C VAL A 414 16.43 -24.74 11.13
N PRO A 415 16.96 -25.05 12.34
CA PRO A 415 16.17 -25.16 13.56
C PRO A 415 15.34 -23.91 13.85
N SER A 416 14.07 -24.12 14.23
CA SER A 416 13.06 -23.07 14.42
C SER A 416 13.46 -22.01 15.46
N GLU A 417 14.24 -22.39 16.46
CA GLU A 417 14.74 -21.51 17.53
C GLU A 417 15.59 -20.35 16.97
N SER A 418 16.26 -20.57 15.84
CA SER A 418 17.10 -19.56 15.17
C SER A 418 16.37 -18.76 14.08
N ALA A 419 15.10 -19.06 13.82
CA ALA A 419 14.27 -18.32 12.88
C ALA A 419 13.85 -16.94 13.44
N ARG A 420 13.29 -16.08 12.59
CA ARG A 420 12.82 -14.76 13.04
C ARG A 420 11.53 -14.87 13.85
N HIS A 421 10.70 -15.87 13.58
CA HIS A 421 9.58 -16.26 14.41
C HIS A 421 9.55 -17.78 14.62
N PRO A 422 10.08 -18.30 15.76
CA PRO A 422 10.15 -19.74 16.01
C PRO A 422 8.81 -20.47 15.83
N ASP A 423 7.71 -19.92 16.38
CA ASP A 423 6.35 -20.47 16.21
C ASP A 423 5.91 -20.59 14.74
N ARG A 424 6.34 -19.66 13.87
CA ARG A 424 6.01 -19.67 12.44
C ARG A 424 6.93 -20.63 11.68
N ALA A 425 8.17 -20.78 12.12
CA ALA A 425 9.14 -21.71 11.54
C ALA A 425 8.82 -23.17 11.89
N GLU A 426 8.44 -23.46 13.14
CA GLU A 426 7.95 -24.78 13.56
C GLU A 426 6.73 -25.19 12.73
N ALA A 427 5.73 -24.31 12.63
CA ALA A 427 4.53 -24.58 11.84
C ALA A 427 4.80 -24.61 10.33
N GLY A 428 5.78 -23.83 9.84
CA GLY A 428 6.23 -23.87 8.45
C GLY A 428 6.91 -25.18 8.11
N ALA A 429 7.80 -25.67 8.97
CA ALA A 429 8.44 -26.99 8.85
C ALA A 429 7.42 -28.13 8.88
N ALA A 430 6.44 -28.09 9.78
CA ALA A 430 5.34 -29.05 9.82
C ALA A 430 4.52 -29.04 8.50
N LEU A 431 4.16 -27.87 7.99
CA LEU A 431 3.44 -27.73 6.73
C LEU A 431 4.27 -28.12 5.50
N VAL A 432 5.59 -27.93 5.50
CA VAL A 432 6.50 -28.46 4.47
C VAL A 432 6.49 -29.99 4.48
N LYS A 433 6.55 -30.59 5.68
CA LYS A 433 6.52 -32.05 5.86
C LYS A 433 5.21 -32.66 5.36
N HIS A 434 4.05 -32.03 5.59
CA HIS A 434 2.76 -32.55 5.09
C HIS A 434 2.46 -32.14 3.63
N ALA A 435 3.06 -31.05 3.13
CA ALA A 435 3.04 -30.74 1.70
C ALA A 435 3.76 -31.82 0.87
N ALA A 436 4.75 -32.51 1.45
CA ALA A 436 5.33 -33.70 0.84
C ALA A 436 4.32 -34.83 0.60
N ASP A 437 3.48 -35.12 1.60
CA ASP A 437 2.48 -36.18 1.52
C ASP A 437 1.44 -35.86 0.42
N SER A 438 1.16 -34.56 0.22
CA SER A 438 0.32 -34.05 -0.88
C SER A 438 0.87 -34.42 -2.27
N LEU A 439 2.19 -34.56 -2.41
CA LEU A 439 2.86 -34.99 -3.65
C LEU A 439 2.89 -36.52 -3.81
N GLN A 440 2.64 -37.26 -2.72
CA GLN A 440 2.56 -38.72 -2.68
C GLN A 440 1.09 -39.24 -2.69
N GLY A 441 0.11 -38.33 -2.68
CA GLY A 441 -1.32 -38.66 -2.76
C GLY A 441 -2.01 -38.93 -1.42
N SER A 442 -1.34 -38.64 -0.30
CA SER A 442 -1.92 -38.75 1.04
C SER A 442 -2.05 -37.36 1.66
N LEU A 443 -3.27 -36.93 2.03
CA LEU A 443 -3.49 -35.62 2.65
C LEU A 443 -3.84 -35.79 4.12
N SER A 444 -2.96 -35.35 5.02
CA SER A 444 -3.26 -35.19 6.46
C SER A 444 -4.13 -33.95 6.71
N ALA A 445 -5.32 -33.92 6.12
CA ALA A 445 -6.19 -32.75 6.05
C ALA A 445 -6.73 -32.25 7.39
N ALA A 446 -6.62 -33.04 8.47
CA ALA A 446 -7.15 -32.70 9.79
C ALA A 446 -6.12 -31.96 10.68
N SER A 447 -4.87 -32.41 10.72
CA SER A 447 -3.81 -31.79 11.53
C SER A 447 -3.47 -30.39 11.03
N ASP A 448 -3.29 -30.24 9.71
CA ASP A 448 -2.93 -28.97 9.09
C ASP A 448 -4.02 -27.92 9.28
N ARG A 449 -5.28 -28.35 9.22
CA ARG A 449 -6.43 -27.47 9.42
C ARG A 449 -6.44 -26.85 10.82
N GLU A 450 -6.17 -27.62 11.87
CA GLU A 450 -6.15 -27.08 13.23
C GLU A 450 -4.86 -26.28 13.51
N LEU A 451 -3.71 -26.67 12.94
CA LEU A 451 -2.47 -25.86 12.98
C LEU A 451 -2.68 -24.48 12.33
N VAL A 452 -3.16 -24.45 11.09
CA VAL A 452 -3.47 -23.22 10.35
C VAL A 452 -4.49 -22.35 11.08
N LYS A 453 -5.51 -22.96 11.68
CA LYS A 453 -6.53 -22.28 12.48
C LYS A 453 -5.94 -21.66 13.75
N GLY A 454 -5.03 -22.35 14.43
CA GLY A 454 -4.25 -21.82 15.55
C GLY A 454 -3.44 -20.59 15.14
N LEU A 455 -2.59 -20.74 14.12
CA LEU A 455 -1.76 -19.66 13.56
C LEU A 455 -2.58 -18.41 13.17
N PHE A 456 -3.79 -18.62 12.65
CA PHE A 456 -4.72 -17.56 12.26
C PHE A 456 -5.30 -16.84 13.49
N PHE A 457 -5.80 -17.60 14.48
CA PHE A 457 -6.39 -17.04 15.69
C PHE A 457 -5.40 -16.47 16.70
N ASP A 458 -4.10 -16.73 16.57
CA ASP A 458 -3.05 -16.06 17.35
C ASP A 458 -3.18 -14.53 17.38
N SER A 459 -3.61 -13.96 16.24
CA SER A 459 -3.65 -12.52 15.97
C SER A 459 -5.01 -12.05 15.45
N MET A 460 -6.03 -12.93 15.46
CA MET A 460 -7.39 -12.63 15.03
C MET A 460 -8.37 -12.88 16.19
N PRO A 461 -9.31 -11.95 16.49
CA PRO A 461 -10.21 -12.09 17.62
C PRO A 461 -11.24 -13.20 17.41
N THR A 462 -11.10 -14.31 18.15
CA THR A 462 -11.97 -15.52 18.10
C THR A 462 -13.45 -15.20 18.27
N THR A 463 -13.79 -14.21 19.11
CA THR A 463 -15.17 -13.77 19.35
C THR A 463 -15.80 -13.10 18.13
N HIS A 464 -15.02 -12.45 17.26
CA HIS A 464 -15.54 -11.63 16.15
C HIS A 464 -15.37 -12.29 14.78
N ILE A 465 -14.73 -13.45 14.70
CA ILE A 465 -14.40 -14.10 13.44
C ILE A 465 -15.04 -15.48 13.39
N SER A 466 -15.67 -15.78 12.26
CA SER A 466 -16.11 -17.13 11.92
C SER A 466 -15.32 -17.61 10.73
N VAL A 467 -14.62 -18.74 10.87
CA VAL A 467 -14.01 -19.43 9.73
C VAL A 467 -15.09 -20.29 9.08
N ASP A 468 -15.41 -20.00 7.82
CA ASP A 468 -16.31 -20.82 7.00
C ASP A 468 -15.55 -22.09 6.56
N ARG A 469 -14.31 -21.94 6.08
CA ARG A 469 -13.49 -22.99 5.46
C ARG A 469 -11.99 -22.75 5.66
N ILE A 470 -11.25 -23.84 5.73
CA ILE A 470 -9.79 -23.90 5.53
C ILE A 470 -9.58 -25.02 4.53
N GLU A 471 -9.02 -24.68 3.37
CA GLU A 471 -8.90 -25.55 2.20
C GLU A 471 -7.42 -25.61 1.79
N ALA A 472 -6.84 -26.81 1.73
CA ALA A 472 -5.47 -27.01 1.27
C ALA A 472 -5.34 -26.71 -0.24
N VAL A 473 -4.19 -26.18 -0.67
CA VAL A 473 -3.98 -25.66 -2.01
C VAL A 473 -2.99 -26.54 -2.78
N ALA A 474 -3.48 -27.20 -3.82
CA ALA A 474 -2.70 -28.12 -4.64
C ALA A 474 -2.01 -27.38 -5.82
N GLN A 475 -0.72 -27.11 -5.67
CA GLN A 475 0.11 -26.46 -6.71
C GLN A 475 1.43 -27.24 -6.92
N PRO A 476 1.40 -28.47 -7.48
CA PRO A 476 2.52 -29.40 -7.44
C PRO A 476 3.81 -28.88 -8.08
N ASP A 477 3.73 -28.13 -9.18
CA ASP A 477 4.93 -27.58 -9.83
C ASP A 477 5.50 -26.35 -9.12
N LEU A 478 4.66 -25.58 -8.41
CA LEU A 478 5.15 -24.52 -7.51
C LEU A 478 5.80 -25.12 -6.27
N LEU A 479 5.20 -26.19 -5.73
CA LEU A 479 5.72 -26.89 -4.58
C LEU A 479 7.10 -27.50 -4.86
N LYS A 480 7.30 -28.14 -6.03
CA LYS A 480 8.63 -28.63 -6.44
C LYS A 480 9.67 -27.51 -6.52
N ARG A 481 9.32 -26.36 -7.13
CA ARG A 481 10.22 -25.20 -7.21
C ARG A 481 10.56 -24.65 -5.82
N PHE A 482 9.57 -24.56 -4.95
CA PHE A 482 9.73 -24.13 -3.56
C PHE A 482 10.62 -25.06 -2.75
N LEU A 483 10.36 -26.38 -2.78
CA LEU A 483 11.18 -27.37 -2.09
C LEU A 483 12.63 -27.37 -2.60
N ALA A 484 12.83 -27.27 -3.92
CA ALA A 484 14.17 -27.14 -4.50
C ALA A 484 14.89 -25.86 -4.01
N LYS A 485 14.17 -24.74 -3.86
CA LYS A 485 14.73 -23.48 -3.34
C LYS A 485 15.12 -23.57 -1.86
N VAL A 486 14.26 -24.19 -1.03
CA VAL A 486 14.55 -24.46 0.40
C VAL A 486 15.77 -25.38 0.57
N ALA A 487 15.89 -26.41 -0.29
CA ALA A 487 17.06 -27.30 -0.32
C ALA A 487 18.36 -26.57 -0.72
N GLU A 488 18.28 -25.64 -1.67
CA GLU A 488 19.41 -24.82 -2.14
C GLU A 488 19.85 -23.80 -1.07
N ASP A 489 18.91 -23.05 -0.49
CA ASP A 489 19.21 -21.94 0.41
C ASP A 489 19.51 -22.35 1.86
N ARG A 490 19.09 -23.56 2.27
CA ARG A 490 19.31 -24.12 3.61
C ARG A 490 18.91 -23.13 4.72
N SER A 491 17.68 -22.62 4.64
CA SER A 491 17.12 -21.63 5.57
C SER A 491 15.90 -22.16 6.32
N CYS A 492 15.31 -21.31 7.16
CA CYS A 492 14.02 -21.54 7.80
C CYS A 492 12.85 -21.23 6.83
N VAL A 493 11.78 -22.01 6.95
CA VAL A 493 10.50 -21.77 6.27
C VAL A 493 9.48 -21.31 7.28
N GLU A 494 8.96 -20.10 7.14
CA GLU A 494 7.94 -19.54 8.04
C GLU A 494 6.52 -19.59 7.44
N ALA A 495 5.53 -19.99 8.25
CA ALA A 495 4.12 -19.95 7.91
C ALA A 495 3.52 -18.55 8.14
N THR A 496 3.26 -17.83 7.05
CA THR A 496 2.81 -16.42 7.04
C THR A 496 1.44 -16.24 6.37
N PHE A 497 0.96 -15.01 6.26
CA PHE A 497 -0.37 -14.68 5.74
C PHE A 497 -0.36 -13.63 4.63
N HIS A 498 -1.14 -13.86 3.58
CA HIS A 498 -1.46 -12.86 2.56
C HIS A 498 -2.97 -12.61 2.52
N GLY A 499 -3.40 -11.39 2.84
CA GLY A 499 -4.79 -10.98 2.71
C GLY A 499 -5.07 -10.48 1.31
N THR A 500 -6.19 -10.87 0.70
CA THR A 500 -6.50 -10.49 -0.67
C THR A 500 -8.00 -10.33 -0.91
N LYS A 501 -8.36 -9.91 -2.13
CA LYS A 501 -9.73 -9.75 -2.63
C LYS A 501 -10.19 -11.01 -3.38
N GLU A 502 -11.49 -11.31 -3.37
CA GLU A 502 -12.02 -12.56 -3.96
C GLU A 502 -11.63 -12.74 -5.43
N GLU A 503 -11.56 -11.65 -6.20
CA GLU A 503 -11.23 -11.68 -7.63
C GLU A 503 -9.78 -12.12 -7.91
N ALA A 504 -8.88 -11.98 -6.94
CA ALA A 504 -7.48 -12.39 -7.06
C ALA A 504 -7.26 -13.87 -6.67
N VAL A 505 -8.18 -14.47 -5.89
CA VAL A 505 -8.03 -15.84 -5.38
C VAL A 505 -7.83 -16.87 -6.50
N PRO A 506 -8.64 -16.92 -7.59
CA PRO A 506 -8.43 -17.91 -8.65
C PRO A 506 -7.05 -17.81 -9.33
N ALA A 507 -6.57 -16.57 -9.54
CA ALA A 507 -5.25 -16.34 -10.14
C ALA A 507 -4.14 -16.87 -9.23
N ILE A 508 -4.21 -16.57 -7.92
CA ILE A 508 -3.21 -17.02 -6.94
C ILE A 508 -3.26 -18.53 -6.73
N LEU A 509 -4.45 -19.16 -6.73
CA LEU A 509 -4.60 -20.61 -6.64
C LEU A 509 -4.13 -21.35 -7.90
N SER A 510 -4.16 -20.72 -9.07
CA SER A 510 -3.62 -21.32 -10.31
C SER A 510 -2.13 -21.07 -10.54
N GLY A 511 -1.61 -19.91 -10.13
CA GLY A 511 -0.30 -19.40 -10.56
C GLY A 511 0.62 -18.92 -9.44
N GLY A 512 0.24 -19.14 -8.18
CA GLY A 512 1.01 -18.77 -6.99
C GLY A 512 0.90 -17.29 -6.62
N LEU A 513 1.42 -16.94 -5.44
CA LEU A 513 1.58 -15.55 -5.04
C LEU A 513 2.69 -14.89 -5.88
N SER A 514 2.53 -13.62 -6.23
CA SER A 514 3.52 -12.86 -7.01
C SER A 514 3.31 -11.36 -6.78
N THR A 515 4.27 -10.54 -7.23
CA THR A 515 4.22 -9.07 -7.14
C THR A 515 2.92 -8.48 -7.71
N ARG A 516 2.33 -9.09 -8.73
CA ARG A 516 1.08 -8.66 -9.40
C ARG A 516 -0.15 -8.69 -8.49
N HIS A 517 -0.08 -9.45 -7.40
CA HIS A 517 -1.18 -9.63 -6.45
C HIS A 517 -1.07 -8.67 -5.25
N CYS A 518 -0.02 -7.85 -5.18
CA CYS A 518 0.26 -6.91 -4.10
C CYS A 518 0.12 -5.47 -4.62
N SER A 519 -0.66 -4.64 -3.92
CA SER A 519 -1.03 -3.30 -4.42
C SER A 519 -0.02 -2.20 -4.07
N VAL A 520 0.69 -2.29 -2.95
CA VAL A 520 1.65 -1.27 -2.48
C VAL A 520 2.81 -1.93 -1.74
N GLY A 521 4.03 -1.38 -1.89
CA GLY A 521 5.21 -1.83 -1.14
C GLY A 521 5.99 -0.67 -0.52
N LEU A 522 5.90 -0.52 0.81
CA LEU A 522 6.67 0.47 1.58
C LEU A 522 8.18 0.16 1.62
N TYR A 523 8.54 -1.11 1.48
CA TYR A 523 9.87 -1.64 1.76
C TYR A 523 10.50 -2.39 0.56
N GLY A 524 9.91 -2.26 -0.64
CA GLY A 524 10.47 -2.81 -1.88
C GLY A 524 9.42 -3.16 -2.94
N SER A 525 9.90 -3.60 -4.10
CA SER A 525 9.08 -4.05 -5.22
C SER A 525 9.01 -5.59 -5.28
N GLY A 526 8.23 -6.18 -4.37
CA GLY A 526 8.07 -7.63 -4.21
C GLY A 526 6.64 -8.06 -3.88
N ALA A 527 6.45 -9.36 -3.63
CA ALA A 527 5.23 -9.92 -3.08
C ALA A 527 5.27 -9.82 -1.54
N TYR A 528 4.17 -9.36 -0.96
CA TYR A 528 4.06 -9.03 0.46
C TYR A 528 3.28 -10.09 1.23
N VAL A 529 3.83 -10.46 2.39
CA VAL A 529 3.20 -11.35 3.38
C VAL A 529 3.39 -10.77 4.77
N GLY A 530 2.35 -10.85 5.61
CA GLY A 530 2.42 -10.48 7.02
C GLY A 530 2.68 -11.71 7.87
N THR A 531 3.54 -11.60 8.89
CA THR A 531 3.86 -12.73 9.79
C THR A 531 2.68 -13.13 10.69
N HIS A 532 1.66 -12.27 10.78
CA HIS A 532 0.44 -12.47 11.53
C HIS A 532 -0.83 -12.18 10.69
N ALA A 533 -1.85 -13.04 10.84
CA ALA A 533 -3.14 -12.92 10.17
C ALA A 533 -3.85 -11.58 10.46
N GLY A 534 -3.73 -11.04 11.67
CA GLY A 534 -4.32 -9.75 12.03
C GLY A 534 -3.72 -8.55 11.27
N LEU A 535 -2.46 -8.65 10.84
CA LEU A 535 -1.83 -7.65 9.96
C LEU A 535 -2.30 -7.84 8.51
N ALA A 536 -2.31 -9.08 8.03
CA ALA A 536 -2.81 -9.45 6.70
C ALA A 536 -4.30 -9.13 6.51
N HIS A 537 -5.10 -9.12 7.59
CA HIS A 537 -6.52 -8.80 7.56
C HIS A 537 -6.82 -7.46 6.89
N LYS A 538 -5.96 -6.45 7.08
CA LYS A 538 -6.06 -5.10 6.49
C LYS A 538 -6.23 -5.13 4.95
N TYR A 539 -5.66 -6.14 4.29
CA TYR A 539 -5.68 -6.31 2.84
C TYR A 539 -6.77 -7.27 2.34
N THR A 540 -7.53 -7.88 3.26
CA THR A 540 -8.73 -8.64 2.87
C THR A 540 -9.88 -7.69 2.58
N LEU A 541 -10.53 -7.84 1.43
CA LEU A 541 -11.76 -7.13 1.12
C LEU A 541 -12.96 -8.08 1.26
N PRO A 542 -14.06 -7.65 1.91
CA PRO A 542 -15.26 -8.47 2.02
C PRO A 542 -16.01 -8.46 0.68
N ASN A 543 -16.40 -9.63 0.19
CA ASN A 543 -17.24 -9.73 -1.01
C ASN A 543 -18.70 -9.31 -0.74
N GLY A 544 -19.56 -9.42 -1.77
CA GLY A 544 -20.98 -9.11 -1.67
C GLY A 544 -21.78 -9.92 -0.63
N ARG A 545 -21.19 -10.99 -0.07
CA ARG A 545 -21.76 -11.81 1.03
C ARG A 545 -21.05 -11.59 2.37
N GLY A 546 -20.10 -10.64 2.46
CA GLY A 546 -19.32 -10.36 3.66
C GLY A 546 -18.17 -11.34 3.93
N ARG A 547 -17.90 -12.28 3.01
CA ARG A 547 -16.78 -13.23 3.12
C ARG A 547 -15.47 -12.56 2.75
N ARG A 548 -14.40 -12.98 3.42
CA ARG A 548 -13.02 -12.54 3.23
C ARG A 548 -12.15 -13.75 2.98
N HIS A 549 -11.09 -13.55 2.21
CA HIS A 549 -10.15 -14.58 1.81
C HIS A 549 -8.75 -14.23 2.30
N MET A 550 -8.09 -15.17 2.95
CA MET A 550 -6.71 -15.04 3.41
C MET A 550 -5.95 -16.31 3.09
N LEU A 551 -4.77 -16.16 2.52
CA LEU A 551 -3.92 -17.26 2.12
C LEU A 551 -2.85 -17.49 3.19
N VAL A 552 -2.58 -18.75 3.50
CA VAL A 552 -1.40 -19.16 4.26
C VAL A 552 -0.28 -19.36 3.25
N VAL A 553 0.84 -18.69 3.49
CA VAL A 553 1.98 -18.67 2.58
C VAL A 553 3.21 -19.14 3.34
N LEU A 554 3.78 -20.26 2.90
CA LEU A 554 5.09 -20.72 3.35
C LEU A 554 6.14 -19.84 2.65
N VAL A 555 7.04 -19.28 3.46
CA VAL A 555 8.07 -18.34 3.04
C VAL A 555 9.42 -18.96 3.33
N ASP A 556 10.20 -19.23 2.29
CA ASP A 556 11.63 -19.45 2.44
C ASP A 556 12.30 -18.09 2.68
N VAL A 557 12.67 -17.84 3.93
CA VAL A 557 13.25 -16.56 4.37
C VAL A 557 14.62 -16.32 3.71
N GLY A 558 15.32 -17.39 3.30
CA GLY A 558 16.69 -17.33 2.80
C GLY A 558 17.73 -17.11 3.92
N PRO A 559 19.03 -17.30 3.65
CA PRO A 559 20.08 -17.18 4.66
C PRO A 559 20.31 -15.72 5.11
N GLU A 560 19.85 -14.74 4.33
CA GLU A 560 20.04 -13.33 4.59
C GLU A 560 18.76 -12.52 4.35
N VAL A 561 18.43 -11.67 5.32
CA VAL A 561 17.37 -10.66 5.23
C VAL A 561 17.99 -9.27 5.15
N VAL A 562 17.34 -8.35 4.44
CA VAL A 562 17.77 -6.95 4.31
C VAL A 562 16.65 -6.01 4.73
N GLU A 563 17.00 -4.87 5.33
CA GLU A 563 16.01 -3.83 5.56
C GLU A 563 15.52 -3.29 4.21
N GLY A 564 14.20 -3.31 4.04
CA GLY A 564 13.58 -2.96 2.79
C GLY A 564 13.57 -1.45 2.54
N LYS A 565 13.57 -1.07 1.25
CA LYS A 565 13.58 0.34 0.82
C LYS A 565 12.52 0.54 -0.25
N ARG A 566 11.68 1.57 -0.13
CA ARG A 566 10.58 1.87 -1.07
C ARG A 566 11.11 1.89 -2.51
N GLY A 567 10.35 1.30 -3.44
CA GLY A 567 10.74 1.19 -4.87
C GLY A 567 11.84 0.16 -5.17
N LYS A 568 12.80 -0.05 -4.27
CA LYS A 568 13.96 -0.93 -4.52
C LYS A 568 13.56 -2.40 -4.65
N ARG A 569 14.04 -3.05 -5.71
CA ARG A 569 13.93 -4.51 -5.89
C ARG A 569 15.12 -5.18 -5.22
N HIS A 570 14.86 -5.92 -4.14
CA HIS A 570 15.88 -6.68 -3.44
C HIS A 570 15.98 -8.11 -3.99
N LYS A 571 17.21 -8.63 -4.12
CA LYS A 571 17.46 -10.05 -4.47
C LYS A 571 17.26 -10.97 -3.25
N LYS A 572 17.59 -10.46 -2.07
CA LYS A 572 17.39 -11.06 -0.74
C LYS A 572 15.98 -10.74 -0.23
N THR A 573 15.52 -11.47 0.79
CA THR A 573 14.23 -11.21 1.45
C THR A 573 14.28 -9.85 2.15
N ALA A 574 13.39 -8.94 1.77
CA ALA A 574 13.29 -7.62 2.38
C ALA A 574 12.29 -7.61 3.54
N VAL A 575 12.59 -6.87 4.60
CA VAL A 575 11.76 -6.76 5.82
C VAL A 575 11.44 -5.31 6.16
N ASP A 576 10.36 -5.09 6.94
CA ASP A 576 10.03 -3.79 7.53
C ASP A 576 11.00 -3.37 8.65
N ARG A 577 11.67 -4.34 9.28
CA ARG A 577 12.70 -4.16 10.32
C ARG A 577 13.54 -5.43 10.44
N LEU A 578 14.82 -5.33 10.81
CA LEU A 578 15.70 -6.50 10.93
C LEU A 578 15.39 -7.38 12.15
N VAL A 579 14.91 -6.79 13.25
CA VAL A 579 14.60 -7.49 14.51
C VAL A 579 13.08 -7.61 14.67
N ASN A 580 12.58 -8.85 14.77
CA ASN A 580 11.14 -9.18 14.84
C ASN A 580 10.32 -8.56 13.68
N PRO A 581 10.62 -8.93 12.41
CA PRO A 581 9.93 -8.40 11.22
C PRO A 581 8.43 -8.68 11.25
N THR A 582 7.60 -7.69 10.92
CA THR A 582 6.14 -7.90 10.82
C THR A 582 5.69 -8.24 9.40
N GLN A 583 6.52 -7.94 8.40
CA GLN A 583 6.26 -8.22 6.99
C GLN A 583 7.52 -8.69 6.27
N TYR A 584 7.33 -9.63 5.34
CA TYR A 584 8.35 -9.95 4.33
C TYR A 584 7.91 -9.47 2.94
N CYS A 585 8.88 -9.01 2.17
CA CYS A 585 8.77 -8.59 0.78
C CYS A 585 9.75 -9.44 -0.06
N LEU A 586 9.22 -10.38 -0.85
CA LEU A 586 10.01 -11.32 -1.63
C LEU A 586 9.81 -11.08 -3.12
N PHE A 587 10.91 -10.96 -3.88
CA PHE A 587 10.82 -10.85 -5.34
C PHE A 587 10.64 -12.22 -6.01
N SER A 588 11.36 -13.26 -5.57
CA SER A 588 11.28 -14.58 -6.19
C SER A 588 9.99 -15.31 -5.79
N GLN A 589 9.25 -15.77 -6.78
CA GLN A 589 8.10 -16.66 -6.56
C GLN A 589 8.54 -18.03 -6.03
N ASP A 590 9.75 -18.49 -6.34
CA ASP A 590 10.25 -19.80 -5.88
C ASP A 590 10.51 -19.84 -4.37
N ARG A 591 10.52 -18.69 -3.69
CA ARG A 591 10.56 -18.59 -2.22
C ARG A 591 9.17 -18.58 -1.56
N LEU A 592 8.09 -18.73 -2.32
CA LEU A 592 6.72 -18.56 -1.87
C LEU A 592 5.84 -19.74 -2.29
N PHE A 593 5.26 -20.44 -1.32
CA PHE A 593 4.27 -21.49 -1.59
C PHE A 593 2.97 -21.22 -0.84
N VAL A 594 1.84 -21.21 -1.56
CA VAL A 594 0.51 -21.07 -0.97
C VAL A 594 0.05 -22.44 -0.51
N SER A 595 0.00 -22.68 0.82
CA SER A 595 -0.39 -23.99 1.35
C SER A 595 -1.90 -24.10 1.58
N HIS A 596 -2.56 -23.02 2.01
CA HIS A 596 -3.98 -23.04 2.38
C HIS A 596 -4.71 -21.74 2.02
N LEU A 597 -6.02 -21.86 1.75
CA LEU A 597 -6.97 -20.77 1.69
C LEU A 597 -7.90 -20.82 2.91
N ILE A 598 -7.96 -19.71 3.65
CA ILE A 598 -8.91 -19.47 4.73
C ILE A 598 -10.03 -18.57 4.19
N THR A 599 -11.26 -19.08 4.21
CA THR A 599 -12.47 -18.29 3.93
C THR A 599 -13.21 -18.04 5.24
N TYR A 600 -13.49 -16.78 5.57
CA TYR A 600 -14.03 -16.39 6.86
C TYR A 600 -14.92 -15.14 6.77
N HIS A 601 -15.68 -14.84 7.82
CA HIS A 601 -16.48 -13.63 7.95
C HIS A 601 -16.28 -12.94 9.30
N VAL A 602 -16.41 -11.60 9.31
CA VAL A 602 -16.42 -10.79 10.55
C VAL A 602 -17.86 -10.72 11.06
N ARG A 603 -18.09 -11.21 12.27
CA ARG A 603 -19.39 -11.17 12.96
C ARG A 603 -19.61 -9.79 13.56
N LYS A 604 -20.86 -9.30 13.48
CA LYS A 604 -21.31 -8.20 14.34
C LYS A 604 -21.58 -8.76 15.74
N GLN A 605 -20.87 -8.25 16.74
CA GLN A 605 -21.19 -8.52 18.13
C GLN A 605 -22.27 -7.57 18.63
N LYS A 606 -23.14 -8.06 19.52
CA LYS A 606 -24.15 -7.24 20.22
C LYS A 606 -23.54 -6.59 21.46
N ASP A 607 -22.82 -7.38 22.23
CA ASP A 607 -22.29 -7.02 23.56
C ASP A 607 -20.75 -6.98 23.61
N GLY A 608 -20.09 -7.41 22.53
CA GLY A 608 -18.65 -7.30 22.32
C GLY A 608 -18.25 -5.92 21.77
N GLY A 609 -17.11 -5.39 22.22
CA GLY A 609 -16.56 -4.13 21.72
C GLY A 609 -16.28 -4.14 20.21
N PRO A 610 -16.01 -2.98 19.58
CA PRO A 610 -15.84 -2.91 18.13
C PRO A 610 -14.70 -3.82 17.65
N PHE A 611 -14.92 -4.51 16.54
CA PHE A 611 -13.97 -5.47 15.96
C PHE A 611 -12.55 -4.91 15.80
N THR A 612 -12.42 -3.64 15.43
CA THR A 612 -11.13 -2.93 15.32
C THR A 612 -10.34 -2.94 16.63
N ARG A 613 -11.00 -2.67 17.77
CA ARG A 613 -10.39 -2.68 19.11
C ARG A 613 -9.91 -4.08 19.50
N GLU A 614 -10.73 -5.10 19.27
CA GLU A 614 -10.36 -6.49 19.58
C GLU A 614 -9.29 -7.06 18.64
N LEU A 615 -9.27 -6.61 17.37
CA LEU A 615 -8.19 -6.92 16.44
C LEU A 615 -6.87 -6.32 16.89
N SER A 616 -6.83 -5.04 17.26
CA SER A 616 -5.61 -4.40 17.80
C SER A 616 -5.12 -5.12 19.06
N ARG A 617 -6.02 -5.46 19.99
CA ARG A 617 -5.71 -6.26 21.19
C ARG A 617 -5.17 -7.65 20.87
N ALA A 618 -5.66 -8.31 19.81
CA ALA A 618 -5.16 -9.63 19.39
C ALA A 618 -3.75 -9.53 18.78
N VAL A 619 -3.50 -8.52 17.93
CA VAL A 619 -2.20 -8.27 17.29
C VAL A 619 -1.13 -7.88 18.33
N VAL A 620 -1.44 -7.00 19.29
CA VAL A 620 -0.51 -6.64 20.37
C VAL A 620 -0.11 -7.87 21.18
N ARG A 621 -1.09 -8.67 21.63
CA ARG A 621 -0.84 -9.93 22.36
C ARG A 621 -0.01 -10.93 21.55
N ALA A 622 -0.17 -10.99 20.22
CA ALA A 622 0.66 -11.83 19.36
C ALA A 622 2.12 -11.35 19.35
N GLY A 623 2.35 -10.05 19.15
CA GLY A 623 3.69 -9.44 19.16
C GLY A 623 4.37 -9.44 20.53
N GLU A 624 3.62 -9.50 21.63
CA GLU A 624 4.16 -9.74 22.97
C GLU A 624 4.61 -11.18 23.18
N ARG A 625 3.84 -12.17 22.70
CA ARG A 625 4.24 -13.60 22.77
C ARG A 625 5.49 -13.86 21.94
N ALA A 626 5.57 -13.31 20.72
CA ALA A 626 6.77 -13.39 19.89
C ALA A 626 8.01 -12.80 20.60
N ARG A 627 7.89 -11.58 21.16
CA ARG A 627 9.00 -10.93 21.88
C ARG A 627 9.43 -11.66 23.16
N LYS A 628 8.48 -12.21 23.93
CA LYS A 628 8.82 -13.01 25.13
C LYS A 628 9.51 -14.34 24.81
N ARG A 629 9.36 -14.85 23.58
CA ARG A 629 10.02 -16.09 23.12
C ARG A 629 11.37 -15.85 22.45
N GLY A 630 11.61 -14.66 21.88
CA GLY A 630 12.92 -14.23 21.35
C GLY A 630 13.80 -13.46 22.34
N LEU A 631 13.46 -13.50 23.64
CA LEU A 631 14.27 -12.99 24.76
C LEU A 631 14.75 -14.13 25.68
N LEU A 632 14.56 -15.38 25.22
CA LEU A 632 15.14 -16.62 25.72
C LEU A 632 16.00 -17.22 24.61
#